data_AF-A0A3M7ACP2-F1
#
_entry.id   AF-A0A3M7ACP2-F1
#
_cell.length_a   1.000
_cell.length_b   1.000
_cell.length_c   1.000
_cell.angle_alpha   90.00
_cell.angle_beta   90.00
_cell.angle_gamma   90.00
#
_symmetry.space_group_name_H-M   'P 1'
#
loop_
_entity.id
_entity.type
_entity.pdbx_description
1 polymer ?
#
loop_
_entity_poly.entity_id
_entity_poly.type
_entity_poly.pdbx_seq_one_letter_code
_entity_poly.pdbx_strand_id
1 'polypeptide(L)'
;MEAKVEKYLHRADLLQQEIEKCEAELQEATSERDELQRKVDEQGLSVQDIDRMNTERDRLQRGVESTQQKLEESKDRCNKKEAETAAKLEELETVIERYNRIGYQIGITPTTAPHAQGQDLELKLTLNSGPDFSSSQMGTSQQANDPSSSSDRLLSTPTSGYQPTHLLPPNHIPTTKRALQSLRTTISERRTQALDDDMTKSDILQKTTEALEDKYSELQTLGHRKRAAEEEWEKMREILSAQGMASEAQIERMEKELGRMRREVGESVQILEQREMGVGLEYEQLTLHSSALREELHTELERMLNEIIRFKIHIQSSLEGYEEFVADEVERECSEQSQQSQSQLQQRLRRESEVRDDGVEGKEEEESDVEMQEEKGAEDPFAA
;
A
#
# COMPACT_ATOMS: atom_id res chain seq x y z
N MET A 1 59.60 -139.28 -78.33
CA MET A 1 60.26 -138.36 -77.35
C MET A 1 60.12 -136.90 -77.78
N GLU A 2 59.72 -136.64 -79.02
CA GLU A 2 59.75 -135.35 -79.70
C GLU A 2 59.01 -134.23 -78.94
N ALA A 3 57.77 -134.45 -78.49
CA ALA A 3 56.96 -133.37 -77.88
C ALA A 3 57.58 -132.71 -76.62
N LYS A 4 58.47 -133.39 -75.90
CA LYS A 4 59.26 -132.75 -74.83
C LYS A 4 60.41 -131.93 -75.40
N VAL A 5 61.13 -132.46 -76.38
CA VAL A 5 62.24 -131.78 -77.08
C VAL A 5 61.72 -130.49 -77.74
N GLU A 6 60.59 -130.55 -78.43
CA GLU A 6 59.93 -129.41 -79.08
C GLU A 6 59.52 -128.31 -78.09
N LYS A 7 58.99 -128.68 -76.91
CA LYS A 7 58.67 -127.72 -75.85
C LYS A 7 59.91 -127.08 -75.21
N TYR A 8 61.01 -127.83 -75.09
CA TYR A 8 62.29 -127.27 -74.62
C TYR A 8 62.96 -126.41 -75.70
N LEU A 9 62.85 -126.74 -76.98
CA LEU A 9 63.31 -125.92 -78.10
C LEU A 9 62.54 -124.59 -78.16
N HIS A 10 61.21 -124.60 -78.10
CA HIS A 10 60.43 -123.36 -78.10
C HIS A 10 60.69 -122.49 -76.86
N ARG A 11 60.95 -123.10 -75.70
CA ARG A 11 61.39 -122.35 -74.50
C ARG A 11 62.81 -121.81 -74.62
N ALA A 12 63.72 -122.53 -75.27
CA ALA A 12 65.06 -122.03 -75.55
C ALA A 12 65.01 -120.85 -76.53
N ASP A 13 64.17 -120.92 -77.56
CA ASP A 13 63.94 -119.86 -78.55
C ASP A 13 63.31 -118.60 -77.92
N LEU A 14 62.32 -118.75 -77.04
CA LEU A 14 61.78 -117.61 -76.25
C LEU A 14 62.84 -116.98 -75.33
N LEU A 15 63.65 -117.79 -74.64
CA LEU A 15 64.75 -117.28 -73.81
C LEU A 15 65.84 -116.62 -74.65
N GLN A 16 66.10 -117.12 -75.86
CA GLN A 16 67.03 -116.51 -76.81
C GLN A 16 66.54 -115.12 -77.25
N GLN A 17 65.25 -114.99 -77.57
CA GLN A 17 64.62 -113.71 -77.91
C GLN A 17 64.57 -112.73 -76.73
N GLU A 18 64.36 -113.22 -75.50
CA GLU A 18 64.45 -112.41 -74.28
C GLU A 18 65.89 -111.92 -74.03
N ILE A 19 66.90 -112.77 -74.27
CA ILE A 19 68.32 -112.39 -74.18
C ILE A 19 68.66 -111.33 -75.24
N GLU A 20 68.31 -111.55 -76.50
CA GLU A 20 68.53 -110.59 -77.59
C GLU A 20 67.85 -109.24 -77.32
N LYS A 21 66.65 -109.24 -76.72
CA LYS A 21 65.97 -108.02 -76.28
C LYS A 21 66.70 -107.32 -75.12
N CYS A 22 67.16 -108.07 -74.11
CA CYS A 22 67.94 -107.49 -73.00
C CYS A 22 69.29 -106.94 -73.48
N GLU A 23 69.93 -107.61 -74.44
CA GLU A 23 71.18 -107.16 -75.07
C GLU A 23 70.95 -105.87 -75.88
N ALA A 24 69.83 -105.75 -76.61
CA ALA A 24 69.45 -104.52 -77.30
C ALA A 24 69.17 -103.36 -76.34
N GLU A 25 68.40 -103.57 -75.27
CA GLU A 25 68.14 -102.54 -74.24
C GLU A 25 69.42 -102.12 -73.51
N LEU A 26 70.33 -103.06 -73.24
CA LEU A 26 71.65 -102.77 -72.68
C LEU A 26 72.52 -101.97 -73.67
N GLN A 27 72.44 -102.29 -74.96
CA GLN A 27 73.18 -101.57 -76.01
C GLN A 27 72.64 -100.14 -76.21
N GLU A 28 71.32 -99.94 -76.14
CA GLU A 28 70.69 -98.62 -76.17
C GLU A 28 71.10 -97.79 -74.94
N ALA A 29 70.98 -98.33 -73.73
CA ALA A 29 71.36 -97.63 -72.50
C ALA A 29 72.87 -97.35 -72.40
N THR A 30 73.73 -98.20 -72.96
CA THR A 30 75.17 -97.92 -73.05
C THR A 30 75.49 -96.88 -74.12
N SER A 31 74.77 -96.85 -75.24
CA SER A 31 74.87 -95.78 -76.24
C SER A 31 74.40 -94.44 -75.67
N GLU A 32 73.28 -94.40 -74.94
CA GLU A 32 72.81 -93.18 -74.27
C GLU A 32 73.80 -92.68 -73.22
N ARG A 33 74.37 -93.59 -72.40
CA ARG A 33 75.45 -93.26 -71.46
C ARG A 33 76.64 -92.67 -72.21
N ASP A 34 77.09 -93.29 -73.30
CA ASP A 34 78.25 -92.83 -74.05
C ASP A 34 78.00 -91.52 -74.77
N GLU A 35 76.78 -91.27 -75.26
CA GLU A 35 76.39 -89.96 -75.76
C GLU A 35 76.37 -88.89 -74.67
N LEU A 36 75.85 -89.19 -73.48
CA LEU A 36 75.83 -88.25 -72.34
C LEU A 36 77.25 -87.99 -71.83
N GLN A 37 78.08 -89.03 -71.70
CA GLN A 37 79.49 -88.89 -71.34
C GLN A 37 80.24 -88.07 -72.39
N ARG A 38 80.04 -88.36 -73.70
CA ARG A 38 80.65 -87.57 -74.77
C ARG A 38 80.18 -86.11 -74.77
N LYS A 39 78.91 -85.83 -74.46
CA LYS A 39 78.39 -84.45 -74.30
C LYS A 39 79.02 -83.72 -73.10
N VAL A 40 79.32 -84.43 -72.01
CA VAL A 40 80.04 -83.89 -70.84
C VAL A 40 81.53 -83.66 -71.17
N ASP A 41 82.17 -84.61 -71.85
CA ASP A 41 83.56 -84.54 -72.28
C ASP A 41 83.78 -83.46 -73.36
N GLU A 42 82.84 -83.29 -74.31
CA GLU A 42 82.81 -82.19 -75.30
C GLU A 42 82.68 -80.82 -74.63
N GLN A 43 81.97 -80.74 -73.51
CA GLN A 43 81.89 -79.53 -72.68
C GLN A 43 83.15 -79.34 -71.80
N GLY A 44 84.05 -80.33 -71.76
CA GLY A 44 85.29 -80.30 -70.99
C GLY A 44 85.10 -80.29 -69.47
N LEU A 45 83.90 -80.67 -68.99
CA LEU A 45 83.54 -80.59 -67.58
C LEU A 45 83.91 -81.89 -66.86
N SER A 46 84.85 -81.81 -65.92
CA SER A 46 85.08 -82.92 -65.00
C SER A 46 83.89 -83.09 -64.05
N VAL A 47 83.68 -84.31 -63.53
CA VAL A 47 82.74 -84.55 -62.41
C VAL A 47 83.04 -83.62 -61.24
N GLN A 48 84.33 -83.30 -61.00
CA GLN A 48 84.75 -82.34 -59.98
C GLN A 48 84.30 -80.89 -60.27
N ASP A 49 84.15 -80.51 -61.54
CA ASP A 49 83.69 -79.17 -61.93
C ASP A 49 82.17 -79.05 -61.86
N ILE A 50 81.44 -80.15 -62.07
CA ILE A 50 80.00 -80.25 -61.78
C ILE A 50 79.76 -80.11 -60.28
N ASP A 51 80.54 -80.77 -59.43
CA ASP A 51 80.45 -80.62 -57.96
C ASP A 51 80.81 -79.19 -57.50
N ARG A 52 81.82 -78.56 -58.13
CA ARG A 52 82.13 -77.13 -57.89
C ARG A 52 80.98 -76.23 -58.32
N MET A 53 80.38 -76.46 -59.50
CA MET A 53 79.26 -75.65 -59.99
C MET A 53 78.02 -75.81 -59.10
N ASN A 54 77.73 -77.01 -58.61
CA ASN A 54 76.64 -77.25 -57.66
C ASN A 54 76.92 -76.55 -56.32
N THR A 55 78.12 -76.67 -55.76
CA THR A 55 78.47 -76.00 -54.49
C THR A 55 78.51 -74.47 -54.61
N GLU A 56 78.90 -73.92 -55.77
CA GLU A 56 78.79 -72.48 -56.07
C GLU A 56 77.35 -72.04 -56.28
N ARG A 57 76.53 -72.82 -56.99
CA ARG A 57 75.09 -72.58 -57.12
C ARG A 57 74.40 -72.54 -55.76
N ASP A 58 74.64 -73.54 -54.90
CA ASP A 58 74.10 -73.61 -53.54
C ASP A 58 74.60 -72.45 -52.67
N ARG A 59 75.83 -71.97 -52.90
CA ARG A 59 76.39 -70.79 -52.20
C ARG A 59 75.74 -69.50 -52.68
N LEU A 60 75.55 -69.33 -53.99
CA LEU A 60 74.90 -68.16 -54.59
C LEU A 60 73.42 -68.12 -54.23
N GLN A 61 72.71 -69.25 -54.27
CA GLN A 61 71.32 -69.36 -53.86
C GLN A 61 71.15 -68.97 -52.39
N ARG A 62 71.94 -69.54 -51.46
CA ARG A 62 71.96 -69.10 -50.05
C ARG A 62 72.35 -67.63 -49.88
N GLY A 63 73.19 -67.11 -50.76
CA GLY A 63 73.55 -65.69 -50.82
C GLY A 63 72.35 -64.80 -51.17
N VAL A 64 71.63 -65.14 -52.26
CA VAL A 64 70.41 -64.47 -52.70
C VAL A 64 69.34 -64.53 -51.62
N GLU A 65 69.06 -65.72 -51.08
CA GLU A 65 68.12 -65.93 -49.97
C GLU A 65 68.48 -65.05 -48.75
N SER A 66 69.75 -65.00 -48.35
CA SER A 66 70.20 -64.13 -47.25
C SER A 66 70.08 -62.64 -47.56
N THR A 67 70.34 -62.20 -48.80
CA THR A 67 70.15 -60.79 -49.19
C THR A 67 68.69 -60.40 -49.30
N GLN A 68 67.83 -61.32 -49.77
CA GLN A 68 66.39 -61.14 -49.84
C GLN A 68 65.79 -61.02 -48.43
N GLN A 69 66.18 -61.92 -47.51
CA GLN A 69 65.80 -61.82 -46.10
C GLN A 69 66.22 -60.47 -45.49
N LYS A 70 67.46 -60.02 -45.72
CA LYS A 70 67.93 -58.71 -45.22
C LYS A 70 67.17 -57.53 -45.84
N LEU A 71 66.76 -57.64 -47.11
CA LEU A 71 65.95 -56.63 -47.78
C LEU A 71 64.54 -56.59 -47.18
N GLU A 72 63.91 -57.73 -46.95
CA GLU A 72 62.60 -57.84 -46.29
C GLU A 72 62.67 -57.33 -44.84
N GLU A 73 63.67 -57.74 -44.05
CA GLU A 73 63.93 -57.18 -42.71
C GLU A 73 64.19 -55.67 -42.70
N SER A 74 64.73 -55.11 -43.79
CA SER A 74 64.91 -53.66 -43.93
C SER A 74 63.61 -52.94 -44.33
N LYS A 75 62.83 -53.52 -45.24
CA LYS A 75 61.50 -53.02 -45.63
C LYS A 75 60.54 -53.05 -44.44
N ASP A 76 60.48 -54.15 -43.71
CA ASP A 76 59.68 -54.28 -42.49
C ASP A 76 60.03 -53.23 -41.43
N ARG A 77 61.32 -52.93 -41.25
CA ARG A 77 61.76 -51.87 -40.34
C ARG A 77 61.40 -50.48 -40.85
N CYS A 78 61.43 -50.25 -42.17
CA CYS A 78 61.00 -49.01 -42.80
C CYS A 78 59.49 -48.82 -42.60
N ASN A 79 58.67 -49.79 -43.03
CA ASN A 79 57.21 -49.80 -42.90
C ASN A 79 56.75 -49.60 -41.44
N LYS A 80 57.41 -50.26 -40.47
CA LYS A 80 57.12 -50.06 -39.03
C LYS A 80 57.42 -48.63 -38.59
N LYS A 81 58.50 -48.01 -39.08
CA LYS A 81 58.86 -46.63 -38.74
C LYS A 81 57.98 -45.61 -39.44
N GLU A 82 57.57 -45.87 -40.67
CA GLU A 82 56.58 -45.07 -41.42
C GLU A 82 55.20 -45.12 -40.75
N ALA A 83 54.74 -46.29 -40.32
CA ALA A 83 53.50 -46.42 -39.54
C ALA A 83 53.58 -45.68 -38.19
N GLU A 84 54.70 -45.79 -37.47
CA GLU A 84 54.93 -45.03 -36.23
C GLU A 84 54.96 -43.51 -36.44
N THR A 85 55.50 -43.02 -37.56
CA THR A 85 55.56 -41.57 -37.84
C THR A 85 54.27 -41.02 -38.43
N ALA A 86 53.55 -41.80 -39.25
CA ALA A 86 52.20 -41.48 -39.71
C ALA A 86 51.22 -41.34 -38.54
N ALA A 87 51.22 -42.29 -37.60
CA ALA A 87 50.37 -42.22 -36.40
C ALA A 87 50.69 -40.99 -35.53
N LYS A 88 51.96 -40.59 -35.43
CA LYS A 88 52.37 -39.36 -34.71
C LYS A 88 52.01 -38.09 -35.47
N LEU A 89 51.95 -38.12 -36.79
CA LEU A 89 51.49 -36.99 -37.60
C LEU A 89 49.98 -36.80 -37.42
N GLU A 90 49.21 -37.88 -37.42
CA GLU A 90 47.76 -37.86 -37.12
C GLU A 90 47.49 -37.37 -35.69
N GLU A 91 48.28 -37.83 -34.70
CA GLU A 91 48.21 -37.29 -33.32
C GLU A 91 48.48 -35.78 -33.28
N LEU A 92 49.48 -35.30 -34.01
CA LEU A 92 49.79 -33.87 -34.10
C LEU A 92 48.67 -33.07 -34.77
N GLU A 93 48.07 -33.60 -35.83
CA GLU A 93 46.92 -33.02 -36.53
C GLU A 93 45.71 -32.90 -35.61
N THR A 94 45.31 -33.97 -34.93
CA THR A 94 44.18 -33.95 -33.99
C THR A 94 44.40 -33.01 -32.80
N VAL A 95 45.64 -32.87 -32.31
CA VAL A 95 46.01 -31.89 -31.27
C VAL A 95 45.87 -30.45 -31.77
N ILE A 96 46.26 -30.18 -33.01
CA ILE A 96 46.16 -28.85 -33.64
C ILE A 96 44.71 -28.49 -33.95
N GLU A 97 43.92 -29.41 -34.48
CA GLU A 97 42.47 -29.23 -34.66
C GLU A 97 41.77 -28.95 -33.33
N ARG A 98 42.10 -29.73 -32.28
CA ARG A 98 41.55 -29.52 -30.94
C ARG A 98 41.93 -28.14 -30.38
N TYR A 99 43.18 -27.72 -30.57
CA TYR A 99 43.62 -26.39 -30.18
C TYR A 99 42.85 -25.30 -30.95
N ASN A 100 42.77 -25.37 -32.28
CA ASN A 100 42.07 -24.38 -33.10
C ASN A 100 40.56 -24.32 -32.78
N ARG A 101 39.92 -25.46 -32.51
CA ARG A 101 38.53 -25.55 -32.06
C ARG A 101 38.31 -24.86 -30.71
N ILE A 102 39.21 -25.06 -29.76
CA ILE A 102 39.16 -24.39 -28.45
C ILE A 102 39.46 -22.88 -28.61
N GLY A 103 40.42 -22.52 -29.46
CA GLY A 103 40.74 -21.13 -29.80
C GLY A 103 39.56 -20.38 -30.39
N TYR A 104 38.78 -21.02 -31.27
CA TYR A 104 37.55 -20.47 -31.83
C TYR A 104 36.47 -20.30 -30.74
N GLN A 105 36.26 -21.30 -29.88
CA GLN A 105 35.30 -21.22 -28.78
C GLN A 105 35.64 -20.12 -27.76
N ILE A 106 36.92 -19.82 -27.53
CA ILE A 106 37.37 -18.76 -26.61
C ILE A 106 37.48 -17.40 -27.36
N GLY A 107 37.28 -17.34 -28.68
CA GLY A 107 37.35 -16.09 -29.44
C GLY A 107 38.77 -15.54 -29.58
N ILE A 108 39.73 -16.44 -29.81
CA ILE A 108 41.17 -16.17 -29.97
C ILE A 108 41.62 -16.38 -31.43
N THR A 109 40.87 -17.17 -32.21
CA THR A 109 41.02 -17.33 -33.66
C THR A 109 39.67 -17.06 -34.34
N PRO A 110 39.60 -16.32 -35.46
CA PRO A 110 40.69 -15.70 -36.24
C PRO A 110 41.29 -14.44 -35.58
N THR A 111 42.27 -13.80 -36.22
CA THR A 111 42.97 -12.57 -35.76
C THR A 111 42.04 -11.39 -35.38
N THR A 112 40.84 -11.33 -35.96
CA THR A 112 39.80 -10.33 -35.68
C THR A 112 38.99 -10.63 -34.39
N ALA A 113 39.18 -11.78 -33.76
CA ALA A 113 38.39 -12.21 -32.61
C ALA A 113 38.71 -11.38 -31.34
N PRO A 114 37.76 -11.16 -30.43
CA PRO A 114 37.84 -10.16 -29.37
C PRO A 114 38.97 -10.41 -28.34
N HIS A 115 39.50 -11.62 -28.29
CA HIS A 115 40.59 -12.01 -27.39
C HIS A 115 41.90 -12.33 -28.13
N ALA A 116 41.94 -12.18 -29.46
CA ALA A 116 43.12 -12.37 -30.30
C ALA A 116 44.14 -11.22 -30.21
N GLN A 117 43.69 -10.01 -29.85
CA GLN A 117 44.53 -8.79 -29.75
C GLN A 117 45.36 -8.49 -31.03
N GLY A 118 44.84 -8.88 -32.20
CA GLY A 118 45.50 -8.71 -33.50
C GLY A 118 46.69 -9.65 -33.74
N GLN A 119 46.92 -10.65 -32.88
CA GLN A 119 47.94 -11.68 -33.10
C GLN A 119 47.33 -12.87 -33.84
N ASP A 120 48.08 -13.43 -34.81
CA ASP A 120 47.74 -14.76 -35.34
C ASP A 120 48.15 -15.79 -34.31
N LEU A 121 47.14 -16.48 -33.79
CA LEU A 121 47.26 -17.50 -32.74
C LEU A 121 46.75 -18.85 -33.25
N GLU A 122 46.48 -18.98 -34.56
CA GLU A 122 46.05 -20.22 -35.21
C GLU A 122 47.24 -21.14 -35.48
N LEU A 123 47.15 -22.40 -35.07
CA LEU A 123 48.20 -23.38 -35.40
C LEU A 123 47.90 -24.00 -36.78
N LYS A 124 48.83 -23.84 -37.72
CA LYS A 124 48.77 -24.46 -39.05
C LYS A 124 50.01 -25.31 -39.27
N LEU A 125 49.82 -26.54 -39.76
CA LEU A 125 50.91 -27.41 -40.18
C LEU A 125 51.39 -27.07 -41.59
N THR A 126 52.69 -26.91 -41.76
CA THR A 126 53.34 -26.74 -43.06
C THR A 126 53.88 -28.07 -43.56
N LEU A 127 52.97 -28.91 -44.08
CA LEU A 127 53.32 -30.15 -44.78
C LEU A 127 53.41 -29.90 -46.29
N ASN A 128 54.32 -30.59 -46.96
CA ASN A 128 54.27 -30.76 -48.40
C ASN A 128 53.04 -31.63 -48.72
N SER A 129 52.01 -31.03 -49.30
CA SER A 129 51.09 -31.81 -50.13
C SER A 129 51.87 -32.26 -51.36
N GLY A 130 52.31 -33.52 -51.36
CA GLY A 130 52.69 -34.21 -52.59
C GLY A 130 51.54 -34.12 -53.62
N PRO A 131 51.81 -34.26 -54.92
CA PRO A 131 50.79 -34.10 -55.95
C PRO A 131 49.64 -35.09 -55.72
N ASP A 132 48.47 -34.54 -55.39
CA ASP A 132 47.29 -35.31 -55.02
C ASP A 132 46.63 -35.96 -56.26
N PHE A 133 47.29 -37.00 -56.77
CA PHE A 133 46.93 -37.75 -57.99
C PHE A 133 45.68 -38.63 -57.81
N SER A 134 44.85 -38.31 -56.81
CA SER A 134 43.60 -39.00 -56.46
C SER A 134 42.38 -38.44 -57.21
N SER A 135 42.53 -37.33 -57.94
CA SER A 135 41.38 -36.54 -58.45
C SER A 135 41.28 -36.38 -59.98
N SER A 136 42.14 -37.02 -60.79
CA SER A 136 42.04 -36.89 -62.27
C SER A 136 42.43 -38.13 -63.08
N GLN A 137 41.42 -38.64 -63.78
CA GLN A 137 41.45 -39.50 -64.98
C GLN A 137 42.00 -40.94 -64.89
N MET A 138 41.03 -41.84 -64.71
CA MET A 138 40.67 -42.82 -65.76
C MET A 138 41.68 -43.95 -66.09
N GLY A 139 41.57 -45.04 -65.32
CA GLY A 139 41.42 -46.36 -65.94
C GLY A 139 42.69 -47.15 -66.28
N THR A 140 43.38 -47.66 -65.27
CA THR A 140 44.04 -48.98 -65.34
C THR A 140 43.84 -49.75 -64.03
N SER A 141 43.28 -50.95 -64.14
CA SER A 141 43.04 -51.85 -63.02
C SER A 141 44.30 -52.62 -62.61
N GLN A 142 44.34 -53.07 -61.34
CA GLN A 142 45.28 -54.08 -60.79
C GLN A 142 46.71 -53.63 -60.44
N GLN A 143 46.84 -52.67 -59.50
CA GLN A 143 47.79 -52.81 -58.36
C GLN A 143 47.53 -51.78 -57.23
N ALA A 144 46.27 -51.68 -56.79
CA ALA A 144 45.90 -50.86 -55.63
C ALA A 144 46.26 -51.57 -54.30
N ASN A 145 47.56 -51.74 -54.02
CA ASN A 145 48.06 -52.13 -52.70
C ASN A 145 49.57 -51.87 -52.50
N ASP A 146 50.11 -50.77 -53.05
CA ASP A 146 51.48 -50.33 -52.72
C ASP A 146 51.44 -49.21 -51.66
N PRO A 147 51.95 -49.44 -50.42
CA PRO A 147 51.98 -48.42 -49.36
C PRO A 147 52.86 -47.20 -49.68
N SER A 148 53.75 -47.31 -50.69
CA SER A 148 54.80 -46.33 -51.03
C SER A 148 54.28 -44.91 -51.24
N SER A 149 53.06 -44.73 -51.76
CA SER A 149 52.48 -43.39 -52.00
C SER A 149 52.16 -42.60 -50.73
N SER A 150 52.16 -43.24 -49.55
CA SER A 150 51.98 -42.55 -48.26
C SER A 150 53.28 -41.97 -47.67
N SER A 151 54.43 -42.45 -48.13
CA SER A 151 55.76 -42.06 -47.60
C SER A 151 56.13 -40.61 -47.90
N ASP A 152 55.67 -40.05 -49.03
CA ASP A 152 56.02 -38.70 -49.49
C ASP A 152 55.48 -37.60 -48.54
N ARG A 153 54.33 -37.84 -47.89
CA ARG A 153 53.76 -36.95 -46.85
C ARG A 153 54.66 -36.79 -45.62
N LEU A 154 55.58 -37.74 -45.37
CA LEU A 154 56.49 -37.77 -44.23
C LEU A 154 57.89 -37.18 -44.56
N LEU A 155 58.14 -36.84 -45.83
CA LEU A 155 59.41 -36.30 -46.31
C LEU A 155 59.31 -34.78 -46.57
N SER A 156 60.29 -34.04 -46.04
CA SER A 156 60.43 -32.60 -46.34
C SER A 156 61.31 -32.38 -47.58
N THR A 157 62.25 -33.30 -47.82
CA THR A 157 63.07 -33.42 -49.03
C THR A 157 63.27 -34.90 -49.35
N PRO A 158 63.67 -35.29 -50.59
CA PRO A 158 63.79 -36.69 -51.00
C PRO A 158 64.73 -37.58 -50.16
N THR A 159 65.54 -36.98 -49.28
CA THR A 159 66.48 -37.67 -48.39
C THR A 159 66.34 -37.25 -46.92
N SER A 160 65.34 -36.42 -46.56
CA SER A 160 65.17 -35.92 -45.19
C SER A 160 63.71 -35.71 -44.80
N GLY A 161 63.32 -36.36 -43.69
CA GLY A 161 62.02 -36.13 -43.04
C GLY A 161 61.90 -34.71 -42.48
N TYR A 162 60.70 -34.36 -41.99
CA TYR A 162 60.47 -33.05 -41.38
C TYR A 162 61.26 -32.87 -40.08
N GLN A 163 61.90 -31.70 -39.94
CA GLN A 163 62.35 -31.21 -38.65
C GLN A 163 61.18 -30.54 -37.91
N PRO A 164 61.15 -30.54 -36.56
CA PRO A 164 60.08 -29.88 -35.80
C PRO A 164 59.88 -28.40 -36.15
N THR A 165 60.94 -27.72 -36.57
CA THR A 165 60.95 -26.32 -37.04
C THR A 165 60.40 -26.11 -38.44
N HIS A 166 60.14 -27.19 -39.20
CA HIS A 166 59.54 -27.15 -40.53
C HIS A 166 58.05 -27.52 -40.51
N LEU A 167 57.56 -28.14 -39.43
CA LEU A 167 56.14 -28.48 -39.27
C LEU A 167 55.29 -27.30 -38.80
N LEU A 168 55.89 -26.33 -38.09
CA LEU A 168 55.22 -25.15 -37.54
C LEU A 168 56.05 -23.89 -37.80
N PRO A 169 55.43 -22.72 -38.09
CA PRO A 169 56.15 -21.47 -38.30
C PRO A 169 57.06 -21.09 -37.11
N PRO A 170 58.29 -20.60 -37.36
CA PRO A 170 59.25 -20.31 -36.31
C PRO A 170 58.72 -19.24 -35.33
N ASN A 171 58.95 -19.46 -34.03
CA ASN A 171 58.57 -18.60 -32.90
C ASN A 171 57.06 -18.45 -32.60
N HIS A 172 56.17 -19.18 -33.28
CA HIS A 172 54.72 -19.11 -33.01
C HIS A 172 54.35 -19.61 -31.60
N ILE A 173 54.82 -20.81 -31.20
CA ILE A 173 54.50 -21.46 -29.91
C ILE A 173 54.83 -20.60 -28.67
N PRO A 174 56.07 -20.07 -28.48
CA PRO A 174 56.39 -19.30 -27.28
C PRO A 174 55.63 -17.96 -27.21
N THR A 175 55.37 -17.34 -28.36
CA THR A 175 54.60 -16.09 -28.48
C THR A 175 53.14 -16.34 -28.10
N THR A 176 52.52 -17.34 -28.73
CA THR A 176 51.16 -17.81 -28.42
C THR A 176 50.99 -18.17 -26.94
N LYS A 177 51.96 -18.89 -26.37
CA LYS A 177 51.96 -19.24 -24.93
C LYS A 177 51.98 -17.99 -24.04
N ARG A 178 52.80 -16.98 -24.35
CA ARG A 178 52.85 -15.72 -23.60
C ARG A 178 51.54 -14.93 -23.74
N ALA A 179 50.97 -14.86 -24.94
CA ALA A 179 49.69 -14.21 -25.19
C ALA A 179 48.55 -14.86 -24.38
N LEU A 180 48.44 -16.20 -24.43
CA LEU A 180 47.45 -16.96 -23.66
C LEU A 180 47.66 -16.82 -22.14
N GLN A 181 48.91 -16.72 -21.67
CA GLN A 181 49.19 -16.45 -20.25
C GLN A 181 48.73 -15.05 -19.82
N SER A 182 48.94 -14.03 -20.65
CA SER A 182 48.45 -12.65 -20.43
C SER A 182 46.92 -12.58 -20.45
N LEU A 183 46.29 -13.22 -21.43
CA LEU A 183 44.83 -13.28 -21.50
C LEU A 183 44.25 -13.98 -20.26
N ARG A 184 44.89 -15.05 -19.76
CA ARG A 184 44.49 -15.74 -18.53
C ARG A 184 44.59 -14.84 -17.30
N THR A 185 45.64 -14.02 -17.16
CA THR A 185 45.74 -13.07 -16.03
C THR A 185 44.65 -12.00 -16.13
N THR A 186 44.45 -11.37 -17.29
CA THR A 186 43.40 -10.36 -17.49
C THR A 186 41.98 -10.92 -17.28
N ILE A 187 41.69 -12.15 -17.72
CA ILE A 187 40.40 -12.81 -17.44
C ILE A 187 40.25 -13.10 -15.94
N SER A 188 41.32 -13.51 -15.26
CA SER A 188 41.28 -13.75 -13.81
C SER A 188 41.06 -12.46 -13.02
N GLU A 189 41.75 -11.37 -13.39
CA GLU A 189 41.59 -10.04 -12.81
C GLU A 189 40.16 -9.52 -13.00
N ARG A 190 39.63 -9.57 -14.25
CA ARG A 190 38.24 -9.20 -14.55
C ARG A 190 37.23 -10.03 -13.76
N ARG A 191 37.51 -11.32 -13.54
CA ARG A 191 36.65 -12.19 -12.72
C ARG A 191 36.69 -11.79 -11.25
N THR A 192 37.87 -11.51 -10.69
CA THR A 192 37.99 -11.03 -9.30
C THR A 192 37.26 -9.71 -9.13
N GLN A 193 37.50 -8.73 -10.01
CA GLN A 193 36.80 -7.44 -10.00
C GLN A 193 35.27 -7.62 -10.08
N ALA A 194 34.79 -8.49 -10.96
CA ALA A 194 33.35 -8.77 -11.07
C ALA A 194 32.76 -9.42 -9.80
N LEU A 195 33.54 -10.21 -9.06
CA LEU A 195 33.14 -10.77 -7.76
C LEU A 195 33.15 -9.71 -6.65
N ASP A 196 34.16 -8.84 -6.60
CA ASP A 196 34.22 -7.72 -5.65
C ASP A 196 33.06 -6.73 -5.89
N ASP A 197 32.74 -6.45 -7.16
CA ASP A 197 31.59 -5.67 -7.59
C ASP A 197 30.24 -6.35 -7.28
N ASP A 198 30.19 -7.68 -7.12
CA ASP A 198 28.98 -8.44 -6.76
C ASP A 198 28.81 -8.47 -5.24
N MET A 199 29.89 -8.71 -4.49
CA MET A 199 29.94 -8.62 -3.03
C MET A 199 29.52 -7.23 -2.53
N THR A 200 30.07 -6.16 -3.12
CA THR A 200 29.69 -4.78 -2.75
C THR A 200 28.22 -4.46 -3.06
N LYS A 201 27.64 -4.99 -4.14
CA LYS A 201 26.21 -4.88 -4.42
C LYS A 201 25.37 -5.67 -3.42
N SER A 202 25.80 -6.87 -3.05
CA SER A 202 25.16 -7.70 -2.01
C SER A 202 25.14 -6.97 -0.66
N ASP A 203 26.26 -6.37 -0.25
CA ASP A 203 26.36 -5.59 0.99
C ASP A 203 25.43 -4.36 0.98
N ILE A 204 25.31 -3.68 -0.16
CA ILE A 204 24.39 -2.54 -0.31
C ILE A 204 22.93 -3.02 -0.26
N LEU A 205 22.60 -4.11 -0.95
CA LEU A 205 21.27 -4.72 -0.91
C LEU A 205 20.89 -5.07 0.54
N GLN A 206 21.76 -5.77 1.28
CA GLN A 206 21.52 -6.13 2.68
C GLN A 206 21.27 -4.90 3.57
N LYS A 207 22.05 -3.84 3.42
CA LYS A 207 21.84 -2.57 4.15
C LYS A 207 20.52 -1.91 3.78
N THR A 208 20.11 -1.97 2.51
CA THR A 208 18.81 -1.41 2.10
C THR A 208 17.63 -2.26 2.57
N THR A 209 17.76 -3.59 2.65
CA THR A 209 16.71 -4.45 3.20
C THR A 209 16.57 -4.26 4.71
N GLU A 210 17.66 -4.16 5.45
CA GLU A 210 17.67 -3.84 6.89
C GLU A 210 16.99 -2.49 7.16
N ALA A 211 17.38 -1.44 6.41
CA ALA A 211 16.74 -0.13 6.53
C ALA A 211 15.24 -0.12 6.14
N LEU A 212 14.80 -0.98 5.21
CA LEU A 212 13.39 -1.15 4.88
C LEU A 212 12.62 -1.90 5.97
N GLU A 213 13.22 -2.90 6.60
CA GLU A 213 12.65 -3.62 7.74
C GLU A 213 12.52 -2.71 8.97
N ASP A 214 13.52 -1.89 9.26
CA ASP A 214 13.46 -0.84 10.28
C ASP A 214 12.27 0.12 10.03
N LYS A 215 12.15 0.65 8.81
CA LYS A 215 11.03 1.54 8.45
C LYS A 215 9.68 0.84 8.45
N TYR A 216 9.62 -0.44 8.11
CA TYR A 216 8.40 -1.23 8.26
C TYR A 216 8.02 -1.39 9.73
N SER A 217 8.98 -1.64 10.63
CA SER A 217 8.75 -1.71 12.07
C SER A 217 8.26 -0.37 12.66
N GLU A 218 8.89 0.75 12.26
CA GLU A 218 8.44 2.10 12.62
C GLU A 218 6.99 2.33 12.18
N LEU A 219 6.66 2.02 10.92
CA LEU A 219 5.29 2.14 10.38
C LEU A 219 4.29 1.27 11.15
N GLN A 220 4.64 0.06 11.57
CA GLN A 220 3.77 -0.77 12.41
C GLN A 220 3.53 -0.11 13.77
N THR A 221 4.58 0.39 14.45
CA THR A 221 4.39 1.09 15.75
C THR A 221 3.54 2.35 15.63
N LEU A 222 3.71 3.13 14.55
CA LEU A 222 2.86 4.28 14.23
C LEU A 222 1.42 3.85 13.92
N GLY A 223 1.22 2.74 13.20
CA GLY A 223 -0.08 2.16 12.91
C GLY A 223 -0.82 1.66 14.16
N HIS A 224 -0.10 1.15 15.17
CA HIS A 224 -0.65 0.82 16.48
C HIS A 224 -1.03 2.09 17.28
N ARG A 225 -0.15 3.09 17.32
CA ARG A 225 -0.44 4.39 17.98
C ARG A 225 -1.63 5.11 17.35
N LYS A 226 -1.74 5.10 16.01
CA LYS A 226 -2.86 5.68 15.26
C LYS A 226 -4.18 5.00 15.65
N ARG A 227 -4.23 3.66 15.65
CA ARG A 227 -5.44 2.91 16.06
C ARG A 227 -5.82 3.18 17.51
N ALA A 228 -4.87 3.21 18.43
CA ALA A 228 -5.15 3.55 19.83
C ALA A 228 -5.76 4.96 19.97
N ALA A 229 -5.20 5.96 19.28
CA ALA A 229 -5.74 7.32 19.28
C ALA A 229 -7.12 7.43 18.59
N GLU A 230 -7.37 6.65 17.53
CA GLU A 230 -8.69 6.56 16.88
C GLU A 230 -9.74 5.95 17.81
N GLU A 231 -9.41 4.87 18.52
CA GLU A 231 -10.29 4.28 19.53
C GLU A 231 -10.56 5.22 20.72
N GLU A 232 -9.55 5.95 21.21
CA GLU A 232 -9.70 6.94 22.28
C GLU A 232 -10.59 8.11 21.84
N TRP A 233 -10.41 8.60 20.61
CA TRP A 233 -11.25 9.64 20.04
C TRP A 233 -12.70 9.17 19.84
N GLU A 234 -12.91 7.95 19.37
CA GLU A 234 -14.25 7.36 19.20
C GLU A 234 -14.96 7.23 20.55
N LYS A 235 -14.29 6.70 21.58
CA LYS A 235 -14.80 6.63 22.96
C LYS A 235 -15.14 8.02 23.50
N MET A 236 -14.27 9.02 23.29
CA MET A 236 -14.50 10.40 23.73
C MET A 236 -15.70 11.05 23.00
N ARG A 237 -15.85 10.79 21.70
CA ARG A 237 -16.98 11.26 20.89
C ARG A 237 -18.30 10.62 21.33
N GLU A 238 -18.31 9.34 21.66
CA GLU A 238 -19.48 8.65 22.22
C GLU A 238 -19.87 9.21 23.59
N ILE A 239 -18.90 9.40 24.49
CA ILE A 239 -19.12 10.03 25.81
C ILE A 239 -19.69 11.44 25.65
N LEU A 240 -19.10 12.26 24.78
CA LEU A 240 -19.55 13.63 24.54
C LEU A 240 -20.96 13.68 23.92
N SER A 241 -21.26 12.77 22.99
CA SER A 241 -22.60 12.63 22.40
C SER A 241 -23.65 12.21 23.45
N ALA A 242 -23.32 11.23 24.29
CA ALA A 242 -24.18 10.78 25.37
C ALA A 242 -24.40 11.87 26.43
N GLN A 243 -23.35 12.63 26.80
CA GLN A 243 -23.44 13.77 27.68
C GLN A 243 -24.27 14.91 27.07
N GLY A 244 -24.13 15.17 25.76
CA GLY A 244 -24.95 16.10 25.01
C GLY A 244 -26.43 15.75 25.12
N MET A 245 -26.82 14.54 24.70
CA MET A 245 -28.21 14.05 24.81
C MET A 245 -28.74 14.08 26.26
N ALA A 246 -27.92 13.75 27.25
CA ALA A 246 -28.33 13.81 28.66
C ALA A 246 -28.58 15.25 29.13
N SER A 247 -27.75 16.20 28.70
CA SER A 247 -27.93 17.63 29.02
C SER A 247 -29.12 18.25 28.30
N GLU A 248 -29.35 17.89 27.03
CA GLU A 248 -30.50 18.33 26.24
C GLU A 248 -31.82 17.81 26.84
N ALA A 249 -31.87 16.53 27.22
CA ALA A 249 -33.00 15.95 27.94
C ALA A 249 -33.21 16.56 29.35
N GLN A 250 -32.16 17.07 30.00
CA GLN A 250 -32.30 17.82 31.26
C GLN A 250 -32.85 19.24 31.01
N ILE A 251 -32.41 19.92 29.94
CA ILE A 251 -32.94 21.22 29.52
C ILE A 251 -34.44 21.09 29.21
N GLU A 252 -34.85 20.10 28.41
CA GLU A 252 -36.27 19.86 28.08
C GLU A 252 -37.13 19.66 29.35
N ARG A 253 -36.62 18.94 30.35
CA ARG A 253 -37.31 18.77 31.66
C ARG A 253 -37.46 20.10 32.39
N MET A 254 -36.40 20.89 32.49
CA MET A 254 -36.44 22.20 33.16
C MET A 254 -37.35 23.18 32.42
N GLU A 255 -37.33 23.19 31.09
CA GLU A 255 -38.25 24.00 30.27
C GLU A 255 -39.71 23.59 30.48
N LYS A 256 -39.99 22.29 30.58
CA LYS A 256 -41.32 21.75 30.87
C LYS A 256 -41.79 22.10 32.30
N GLU A 257 -40.89 22.09 33.28
CA GLU A 257 -41.18 22.52 34.66
C GLU A 257 -41.41 24.03 34.73
N LEU A 258 -40.59 24.86 34.06
CA LEU A 258 -40.82 26.29 33.92
C LEU A 258 -42.15 26.60 33.23
N GLY A 259 -42.49 25.86 32.16
CA GLY A 259 -43.77 25.96 31.45
C GLY A 259 -44.97 25.47 32.27
N ARG A 260 -44.76 24.59 33.26
CA ARG A 260 -45.76 24.22 34.27
C ARG A 260 -45.93 25.33 35.30
N MET A 261 -44.84 25.77 35.94
CA MET A 261 -44.89 26.84 36.96
C MET A 261 -45.48 28.14 36.40
N ARG A 262 -45.18 28.50 35.15
CA ARG A 262 -45.79 29.68 34.50
C ARG A 262 -47.31 29.56 34.34
N ARG A 263 -47.83 28.36 34.05
CA ARG A 263 -49.28 28.11 33.98
C ARG A 263 -49.91 28.11 35.36
N GLU A 264 -49.31 27.45 36.33
CA GLU A 264 -49.77 27.41 37.72
C GLU A 264 -49.81 28.82 38.36
N VAL A 265 -48.79 29.65 38.10
CA VAL A 265 -48.79 31.06 38.48
C VAL A 265 -49.90 31.83 37.74
N GLY A 266 -50.07 31.64 36.43
CA GLY A 266 -51.17 32.27 35.68
C GLY A 266 -52.57 31.89 36.19
N GLU A 267 -52.79 30.62 36.50
CA GLU A 267 -54.03 30.08 37.08
C GLU A 267 -54.28 30.67 38.48
N SER A 268 -53.25 30.74 39.34
CA SER A 268 -53.37 31.38 40.66
C SER A 268 -53.64 32.89 40.59
N VAL A 269 -53.06 33.61 39.62
CA VAL A 269 -53.37 35.03 39.37
C VAL A 269 -54.83 35.19 38.95
N GLN A 270 -55.34 34.36 38.03
CA GLN A 270 -56.75 34.40 37.64
C GLN A 270 -57.71 34.12 38.81
N ILE A 271 -57.36 33.20 39.71
CA ILE A 271 -58.14 32.94 40.93
C ILE A 271 -58.09 34.14 41.89
N LEU A 272 -56.96 34.83 41.99
CA LEU A 272 -56.82 36.05 42.80
C LEU A 272 -57.62 37.21 42.21
N GLU A 273 -57.56 37.44 40.88
CA GLU A 273 -58.36 38.45 40.17
C GLU A 273 -59.86 38.20 40.34
N GLN A 274 -60.32 36.94 40.21
CA GLN A 274 -61.73 36.57 40.47
C GLN A 274 -62.15 36.82 41.92
N ARG A 275 -61.24 36.55 42.88
CA ARG A 275 -61.51 36.80 44.30
C ARG A 275 -61.53 38.30 44.62
N GLU A 276 -60.62 39.08 44.03
CA GLU A 276 -60.60 40.54 44.14
C GLU A 276 -61.90 41.14 43.60
N MET A 277 -62.35 40.71 42.41
CA MET A 277 -63.62 41.11 41.83
C MET A 277 -64.82 40.76 42.75
N GLY A 278 -64.81 39.56 43.35
CA GLY A 278 -65.83 39.16 44.32
C GLY A 278 -65.89 40.07 45.55
N VAL A 279 -64.74 40.34 46.18
CA VAL A 279 -64.64 41.24 47.35
C VAL A 279 -64.99 42.69 46.96
N GLY A 280 -64.65 43.13 45.74
CA GLY A 280 -65.07 44.42 45.20
C GLY A 280 -66.58 44.56 45.13
N LEU A 281 -67.28 43.55 44.61
CA LEU A 281 -68.75 43.53 44.57
C LEU A 281 -69.38 43.50 45.97
N GLU A 282 -68.80 42.74 46.92
CA GLU A 282 -69.24 42.75 48.32
C GLU A 282 -69.06 44.14 48.97
N TYR A 283 -67.94 44.81 48.69
CA TYR A 283 -67.67 46.17 49.17
C TYR A 283 -68.62 47.21 48.56
N GLU A 284 -68.90 47.13 47.25
CA GLU A 284 -69.89 47.97 46.57
C GLU A 284 -71.29 47.78 47.18
N GLN A 285 -71.72 46.53 47.37
CA GLN A 285 -73.01 46.22 48.01
C GLN A 285 -73.10 46.78 49.44
N LEU A 286 -72.05 46.60 50.25
CA LEU A 286 -72.01 47.12 51.62
C LEU A 286 -72.00 48.65 51.65
N THR A 287 -71.33 49.29 50.69
CA THR A 287 -71.31 50.75 50.53
C THR A 287 -72.69 51.28 50.16
N LEU A 288 -73.36 50.64 49.18
CA LEU A 288 -74.74 50.97 48.78
C LEU A 288 -75.73 50.79 49.95
N HIS A 289 -75.61 49.70 50.70
CA HIS A 289 -76.43 49.44 51.89
C HIS A 289 -76.18 50.49 52.99
N SER A 290 -74.92 50.89 53.21
CA SER A 290 -74.57 51.95 54.16
C SER A 290 -75.11 53.32 53.72
N SER A 291 -75.10 53.65 52.42
CA SER A 291 -75.72 54.89 51.93
C SER A 291 -77.25 54.86 52.07
N ALA A 292 -77.90 53.74 51.78
CA ALA A 292 -79.35 53.59 51.93
C ALA A 292 -79.79 53.74 53.40
N LEU A 293 -79.07 53.11 54.34
CA LEU A 293 -79.31 53.26 55.78
C LEU A 293 -79.07 54.70 56.26
N ARG A 294 -78.07 55.39 55.70
CA ARG A 294 -77.82 56.81 56.00
C ARG A 294 -78.97 57.70 55.51
N GLU A 295 -79.48 57.44 54.31
CA GLU A 295 -80.60 58.17 53.70
C GLU A 295 -81.93 57.92 54.45
N GLU A 296 -82.17 56.70 54.90
CA GLU A 296 -83.28 56.32 55.80
C GLU A 296 -83.20 57.10 57.13
N LEU A 297 -82.04 57.09 57.80
CA LEU A 297 -81.83 57.84 59.05
C LEU A 297 -81.96 59.36 58.86
N HIS A 298 -81.50 59.93 57.74
CA HIS A 298 -81.74 61.34 57.44
C HIS A 298 -83.24 61.63 57.25
N THR A 299 -83.96 60.76 56.57
CA THR A 299 -85.42 60.89 56.38
C THR A 299 -86.16 60.81 57.72
N GLU A 300 -85.78 59.91 58.63
CA GLU A 300 -86.34 59.84 59.98
C GLU A 300 -86.01 61.08 60.83
N LEU A 301 -84.76 61.58 60.75
CA LEU A 301 -84.35 62.82 61.41
C LEU A 301 -85.16 64.01 60.89
N GLU A 302 -85.34 64.17 59.58
CA GLU A 302 -86.20 65.19 58.99
C GLU A 302 -87.65 65.06 59.45
N ARG A 303 -88.17 63.83 59.57
CA ARG A 303 -89.52 63.56 60.06
C ARG A 303 -89.69 64.01 61.51
N MET A 304 -88.78 63.62 62.40
CA MET A 304 -88.79 64.05 63.81
C MET A 304 -88.58 65.55 63.96
N LEU A 305 -87.68 66.15 63.18
CA LEU A 305 -87.38 67.58 63.23
C LEU A 305 -88.59 68.40 62.75
N ASN A 306 -89.32 67.94 61.73
CA ASN A 306 -90.61 68.51 61.33
C ASN A 306 -91.70 68.37 62.43
N GLU A 307 -91.77 67.24 63.13
CA GLU A 307 -92.69 67.07 64.27
C GLU A 307 -92.35 68.02 65.42
N ILE A 308 -91.06 68.19 65.75
CA ILE A 308 -90.57 69.14 66.76
C ILE A 308 -90.85 70.59 66.34
N ILE A 309 -90.64 70.97 65.07
CA ILE A 309 -90.97 72.30 64.56
C ILE A 309 -92.47 72.57 64.67
N ARG A 310 -93.33 71.63 64.26
CA ARG A 310 -94.80 71.77 64.37
C ARG A 310 -95.23 71.89 65.82
N PHE A 311 -94.67 71.09 66.73
CA PHE A 311 -94.92 71.18 68.16
C PHE A 311 -94.48 72.55 68.71
N LYS A 312 -93.28 73.03 68.34
CA LYS A 312 -92.79 74.36 68.71
C LYS A 312 -93.73 75.47 68.24
N ILE A 313 -94.14 75.46 66.97
CA ILE A 313 -95.08 76.43 66.40
C ILE A 313 -96.43 76.37 67.15
N HIS A 314 -96.93 75.18 67.48
CA HIS A 314 -98.18 75.04 68.22
C HIS A 314 -98.09 75.61 69.65
N ILE A 315 -96.99 75.36 70.36
CA ILE A 315 -96.74 75.94 71.69
C ILE A 315 -96.54 77.47 71.60
N GLN A 316 -95.80 77.96 70.60
CA GLN A 316 -95.62 79.40 70.40
C GLN A 316 -96.96 80.10 70.11
N SER A 317 -97.76 79.58 69.17
CA SER A 317 -99.09 80.13 68.86
C SER A 317 -100.06 80.02 70.05
N SER A 318 -99.91 79.01 70.91
CA SER A 318 -100.69 78.89 72.14
C SER A 318 -100.24 79.92 73.18
N LEU A 319 -98.94 80.18 73.32
CA LEU A 319 -98.40 81.23 74.19
C LEU A 319 -98.77 82.62 73.69
N GLU A 320 -98.64 82.90 72.39
CA GLU A 320 -99.09 84.14 71.74
C GLU A 320 -100.59 84.37 72.00
N GLY A 321 -101.43 83.33 71.88
CA GLY A 321 -102.86 83.43 72.20
C GLY A 321 -103.16 83.60 73.71
N TYR A 322 -102.30 83.10 74.60
CA TYR A 322 -102.39 83.39 76.04
C TYR A 322 -101.90 84.80 76.37
N GLU A 323 -100.88 85.31 75.69
CA GLU A 323 -100.39 86.69 75.82
C GLU A 323 -101.43 87.69 75.31
N GLU A 324 -102.07 87.42 74.16
CA GLU A 324 -103.19 88.19 73.62
C GLU A 324 -104.39 88.17 74.58
N PHE A 325 -104.78 87.00 75.12
CA PHE A 325 -105.85 86.90 76.12
C PHE A 325 -105.54 87.66 77.42
N VAL A 326 -104.29 87.65 77.89
CA VAL A 326 -103.88 88.42 79.08
C VAL A 326 -103.83 89.92 78.77
N ALA A 327 -103.40 90.32 77.57
CA ALA A 327 -103.41 91.71 77.14
C ALA A 327 -104.85 92.26 77.05
N ASP A 328 -105.78 91.49 76.45
CA ASP A 328 -107.21 91.82 76.37
C ASP A 328 -107.82 92.01 77.77
N GLU A 329 -107.56 91.10 78.72
CA GLU A 329 -108.10 91.20 80.08
C GLU A 329 -107.47 92.36 80.87
N VAL A 330 -106.20 92.68 80.65
CA VAL A 330 -105.55 93.88 81.23
C VAL A 330 -106.11 95.17 80.63
N GLU A 331 -106.37 95.22 79.31
CA GLU A 331 -107.02 96.37 78.69
C GLU A 331 -108.47 96.53 79.21
N ARG A 332 -109.16 95.40 79.46
CA ARG A 332 -110.48 95.36 80.10
C ARG A 332 -110.43 95.91 81.54
N GLU A 333 -109.48 95.47 82.37
CA GLU A 333 -109.30 96.01 83.72
C GLU A 333 -108.90 97.49 83.71
N CYS A 334 -108.00 97.93 82.82
CA CYS A 334 -107.61 99.33 82.70
C CYS A 334 -108.75 100.24 82.24
N SER A 335 -109.61 99.76 81.34
CA SER A 335 -110.79 100.52 80.89
C SER A 335 -111.91 100.54 81.95
N GLU A 336 -112.11 99.46 82.70
CA GLU A 336 -112.97 99.46 83.90
C GLU A 336 -112.45 100.41 84.99
N GLN A 337 -111.14 100.38 85.30
CA GLN A 337 -110.51 101.31 86.26
C GLN A 337 -110.58 102.77 85.79
N SER A 338 -110.46 103.02 84.48
CA SER A 338 -110.61 104.37 83.91
C SER A 338 -112.02 104.90 84.07
N GLN A 339 -113.05 104.06 83.83
CA GLN A 339 -114.45 104.42 84.07
C GLN A 339 -114.74 104.68 85.56
N GLN A 340 -114.21 103.83 86.45
CA GLN A 340 -114.30 104.04 87.90
C GLN A 340 -113.63 105.35 88.32
N SER A 341 -112.43 105.63 87.82
CA SER A 341 -111.67 106.85 88.11
C SER A 341 -112.41 108.11 87.65
N GLN A 342 -112.98 108.11 86.43
CA GLN A 342 -113.82 109.21 85.95
C GLN A 342 -115.07 109.42 86.82
N SER A 343 -115.72 108.33 87.27
CA SER A 343 -116.89 108.42 88.17
C SER A 343 -116.54 109.02 89.54
N GLN A 344 -115.35 108.70 90.08
CA GLN A 344 -114.87 109.25 91.36
C GLN A 344 -114.45 110.73 91.21
N LEU A 345 -113.84 111.11 90.09
CA LEU A 345 -113.47 112.50 89.81
C LEU A 345 -114.71 113.41 89.74
N GLN A 346 -115.79 112.96 89.09
CA GLN A 346 -117.07 113.69 89.05
C GLN A 346 -117.72 113.85 90.43
N GLN A 347 -117.47 112.94 91.38
CA GLN A 347 -117.98 113.09 92.75
C GLN A 347 -117.14 114.05 93.62
N ARG A 348 -115.82 114.16 93.39
CA ARG A 348 -114.98 115.13 94.12
C ARG A 348 -115.27 116.58 93.71
N LEU A 349 -115.42 116.85 92.41
CA LEU A 349 -115.71 118.18 91.86
C LEU A 349 -117.03 118.82 92.35
N ARG A 350 -117.89 118.09 93.07
CA ARG A 350 -119.12 118.63 93.69
C ARG A 350 -119.00 119.04 95.16
N ARG A 351 -117.85 118.82 95.82
CA ARG A 351 -117.69 119.06 97.28
C ARG A 351 -116.75 120.19 97.65
N GLU A 352 -116.00 120.76 96.70
CA GLU A 352 -114.93 121.74 96.94
C GLU A 352 -115.29 123.14 96.40
N SER A 353 -116.41 123.72 96.87
CA SER A 353 -116.81 125.09 96.48
C SER A 353 -117.14 126.05 97.63
N GLU A 354 -116.89 125.68 98.89
CA GLU A 354 -117.01 126.59 100.04
C GLU A 354 -115.84 126.42 101.02
N VAL A 355 -115.35 127.58 101.51
CA VAL A 355 -114.21 127.81 102.42
C VAL A 355 -112.82 127.82 101.75
N ARG A 356 -112.03 128.86 102.09
CA ARG A 356 -110.76 129.30 101.49
C ARG A 356 -109.59 129.20 102.50
N ASP A 357 -108.41 129.59 102.01
CA ASP A 357 -107.12 129.83 102.69
C ASP A 357 -106.40 128.51 103.11
N ASP A 358 -105.09 128.32 102.91
CA ASP A 358 -104.04 129.26 102.47
C ASP A 358 -102.81 128.50 101.90
N GLY A 359 -102.19 128.98 100.80
CA GLY A 359 -100.86 128.55 100.29
C GLY A 359 -100.68 127.06 99.84
N VAL A 360 -99.61 126.64 99.14
CA VAL A 360 -98.37 127.28 98.61
C VAL A 360 -97.99 126.60 97.27
N GLU A 361 -97.19 127.28 96.45
CA GLU A 361 -96.76 126.93 95.08
C GLU A 361 -95.77 125.74 94.95
N GLY A 362 -95.70 125.14 93.75
CA GLY A 362 -94.73 124.08 93.40
C GLY A 362 -94.97 123.42 92.03
N LYS A 363 -94.62 124.10 90.95
CA LYS A 363 -94.58 123.66 89.52
C LYS A 363 -93.14 123.95 89.02
N GLU A 364 -92.53 123.37 88.00
CA GLU A 364 -92.72 122.30 87.01
C GLU A 364 -91.41 122.28 86.15
N GLU A 365 -91.42 121.53 85.05
CA GLU A 365 -90.54 121.57 83.86
C GLU A 365 -89.44 120.46 83.85
N GLU A 366 -89.57 119.41 83.03
CA GLU A 366 -89.56 119.31 81.53
C GLU A 366 -88.13 119.22 80.96
N GLU A 367 -87.82 118.56 79.83
CA GLU A 367 -88.39 117.44 79.04
C GLU A 367 -87.33 117.05 77.95
N SER A 368 -87.56 116.00 77.12
CA SER A 368 -86.89 115.71 75.81
C SER A 368 -85.40 115.29 75.84
N ASP A 369 -84.72 114.64 74.85
CA ASP A 369 -85.01 113.93 73.57
C ASP A 369 -83.68 113.24 73.10
N VAL A 370 -83.54 112.28 72.15
CA VAL A 370 -84.39 111.22 71.54
C VAL A 370 -83.50 110.33 70.60
N GLU A 371 -83.97 109.16 70.11
CA GLU A 371 -83.47 108.41 68.90
C GLU A 371 -82.05 107.73 68.90
N MET A 372 -81.68 106.71 68.09
CA MET A 372 -82.35 105.69 67.22
C MET A 372 -81.37 104.52 66.84
N GLN A 373 -81.83 103.52 66.06
CA GLN A 373 -81.11 102.48 65.24
C GLN A 373 -80.50 101.27 66.00
N GLU A 374 -80.74 99.98 65.68
CA GLU A 374 -80.72 99.16 64.43
C GLU A 374 -79.32 98.78 63.90
N GLU A 375 -78.94 97.48 63.94
CA GLU A 375 -78.55 96.65 62.76
C GLU A 375 -78.33 95.14 63.07
N LYS A 376 -78.00 94.32 62.05
CA LYS A 376 -77.98 92.83 62.05
C LYS A 376 -76.62 92.22 61.64
N GLY A 377 -76.37 90.96 62.05
CA GLY A 377 -75.88 89.90 61.12
C GLY A 377 -74.49 89.24 61.30
N ALA A 378 -74.48 87.90 61.14
CA ALA A 378 -73.39 86.97 60.73
C ALA A 378 -72.05 86.92 61.57
N GLU A 379 -71.17 85.92 61.54
CA GLU A 379 -70.90 84.74 60.66
C GLU A 379 -70.51 83.45 61.44
N ASP A 380 -70.31 82.33 60.72
CA ASP A 380 -69.94 80.98 61.19
C ASP A 380 -68.52 80.81 61.78
N PRO A 381 -68.29 79.73 62.56
CA PRO A 381 -66.98 79.11 62.72
C PRO A 381 -66.89 77.72 62.02
N PHE A 382 -65.94 77.61 61.09
CA PHE A 382 -65.55 76.35 60.42
C PHE A 382 -64.80 75.41 61.40
N ALA A 383 -65.25 74.17 61.61
CA ALA A 383 -64.44 73.12 62.27
C ALA A 383 -64.94 71.68 61.99
N ALA A 384 -64.00 70.82 61.55
CA ALA A 384 -64.06 69.35 61.41
C ALA A 384 -64.98 68.76 60.33
#